data_AF-A0A7K2LWD7-F1
#
_entry.id   AF-A0A7K2LWD7-F1
#
_cell.length_a   1.000
_cell.length_b   1.000
_cell.length_c   1.000
_cell.angle_alpha   90.00
_cell.angle_beta   90.00
_cell.angle_gamma   90.00
#
_symmetry.space_group_name_H-M   'P 1'
#
loop_
_entity.id
_entity.type
_entity.pdbx_description
1 polymer ?
#
loop_
_entity_poly.entity_id
_entity_poly.type
_entity_poly.pdbx_seq_one_letter_code
_entity_poly.pdbx_strand_id
1 'polypeptide(L)'
;LLRRAENADRPGAEVAALLAEASGHRITQAFGRPCRSVRAGLCFSLYEHAFLLSDGAEVSLWELEHTATPDGRHMCEVYATEDAARDAMERRAAQVS
;
A
#
# COMPACT_ATOMS: atom_id res chain seq x y z
N LEU A 1 3.14 -7.39 4.56
CA LEU A 1 2.99 -6.31 3.56
C LEU A 1 3.42 -6.76 2.16
N LEU A 2 4.73 -6.85 1.87
CA LEU A 2 5.26 -7.05 0.50
C LEU A 2 4.75 -8.28 -0.28
N ARG A 3 4.38 -9.37 0.41
CA ARG A 3 3.78 -10.56 -0.25
C ARG A 3 2.45 -10.29 -0.95
N ARG A 4 1.71 -9.25 -0.51
CA ARG A 4 0.44 -8.83 -1.08
C ARG A 4 0.63 -7.80 -2.20
N ALA A 5 1.82 -7.20 -2.32
CA ALA A 5 2.06 -6.15 -3.30
C ALA A 5 2.08 -6.74 -4.72
N GLU A 6 1.13 -6.31 -5.53
CA GLU A 6 0.89 -6.76 -6.90
C GLU A 6 1.43 -5.78 -7.96
N ASN A 7 1.87 -4.57 -7.55
CA ASN A 7 2.51 -3.61 -8.45
C ASN A 7 3.94 -4.02 -8.82
N ALA A 8 4.31 -3.76 -10.08
CA ALA A 8 5.61 -4.16 -10.64
C ALA A 8 6.79 -3.41 -10.00
N ASP A 9 6.57 -2.18 -9.57
CA ASP A 9 7.52 -1.27 -8.91
C ASP A 9 7.51 -1.39 -7.38
N ARG A 10 6.95 -2.47 -6.83
CA ARG A 10 6.92 -2.72 -5.38
C ARG A 10 8.33 -2.72 -4.76
N PRO A 11 8.46 -2.34 -3.48
CA PRO A 11 9.75 -2.38 -2.79
C PRO A 11 10.45 -3.74 -2.91
N GLY A 12 11.74 -3.68 -3.26
CA GLY A 12 12.56 -4.84 -3.59
C GLY A 12 13.17 -5.56 -2.38
N ALA A 13 14.13 -6.45 -2.66
CA ALA A 13 14.76 -7.31 -1.66
C ALA A 13 15.51 -6.55 -0.56
N GLU A 14 16.10 -5.39 -0.88
CA GLU A 14 16.78 -4.53 0.09
C GLU A 14 15.83 -4.04 1.18
N VAL A 15 14.67 -3.50 0.77
CA VAL A 15 13.62 -3.08 1.71
C VAL A 15 13.09 -4.28 2.48
N ALA A 16 12.89 -5.42 1.83
CA ALA A 16 12.45 -6.64 2.52
C ALA A 16 13.44 -7.09 3.61
N ALA A 17 14.74 -7.00 3.36
CA ALA A 17 15.78 -7.31 4.34
C ALA A 17 15.78 -6.30 5.49
N LEU A 18 15.66 -5.00 5.21
CA LEU A 18 15.55 -3.97 6.23
C LEU A 18 14.35 -4.20 7.16
N LEU A 19 13.19 -4.54 6.59
CA LEU A 19 11.98 -4.80 7.35
C LEU A 19 12.04 -6.09 8.17
N ALA A 20 12.89 -7.05 7.81
CA ALA A 20 13.08 -8.27 8.58
C ALA A 20 13.77 -8.00 9.94
N GLU A 21 14.56 -6.92 10.02
CA GLU A 21 15.25 -6.47 11.22
C GLU A 21 14.38 -5.50 12.06
N ALA A 22 13.15 -5.20 11.63
CA ALA A 22 12.27 -4.30 12.36
C ALA A 22 11.82 -4.90 13.70
N SER A 23 11.96 -4.11 14.76
CA SER A 23 11.56 -4.46 16.12
C SER A 23 10.10 -4.09 16.44
N GLY A 24 9.49 -3.22 15.63
CA GLY A 24 8.10 -2.79 15.77
C GLY A 24 7.43 -2.52 14.43
N HIS A 25 6.11 -2.66 14.39
CA HIS A 25 5.29 -2.38 13.22
C HIS A 25 3.95 -1.77 13.63
N ARG A 26 3.63 -0.59 13.08
CA ARG A 26 2.34 0.09 13.25
C ARG A 26 1.67 0.28 11.89
N ILE A 27 0.34 0.13 11.86
CA ILE A 27 -0.47 0.38 10.68
C ILE A 27 -1.43 1.53 10.98
N THR A 28 -1.42 2.57 10.15
CA THR A 28 -2.30 3.73 10.25
C THR A 28 -3.08 3.89 8.96
N GLN A 29 -4.41 4.06 9.05
CA GLN A 29 -5.20 4.39 7.86
C GLN A 29 -5.10 5.89 7.57
N ALA A 30 -4.41 6.26 6.50
CA ALA A 30 -4.21 7.64 6.10
C ALA A 30 -5.37 8.17 5.22
N PHE A 31 -6.02 7.28 4.44
CA PHE A 31 -7.14 7.67 3.58
C PHE A 31 -8.13 6.52 3.34
N GLY A 32 -9.37 6.89 3.02
CA GLY A 32 -10.39 5.97 2.51
C GLY A 32 -11.09 5.14 3.58
N ARG A 33 -11.89 4.18 3.13
CA ARG A 33 -12.54 3.17 3.97
C ARG A 33 -12.19 1.79 3.42
N PRO A 34 -11.93 0.78 4.27
CA PRO A 34 -11.50 -0.54 3.82
C PRO A 34 -12.39 -1.07 2.70
N CYS A 35 -11.76 -1.50 1.60
CA CYS A 35 -12.48 -1.97 0.42
C CYS A 35 -13.13 -3.33 0.70
N ARG A 36 -14.40 -3.31 1.08
CA ARG A 36 -15.18 -4.53 1.30
C ARG A 36 -15.54 -5.15 -0.05
N SER A 37 -15.17 -6.41 -0.25
CA SER A 37 -15.36 -7.19 -1.49
C SER A 37 -16.81 -7.44 -1.95
N VAL A 38 -17.82 -6.83 -1.30
CA VAL A 38 -19.24 -7.23 -1.44
C VAL A 38 -20.12 -6.17 -2.11
N ARG A 39 -19.66 -4.94 -2.33
CA ARG A 39 -20.41 -3.95 -3.11
C ARG A 39 -19.64 -3.51 -4.34
N ALA A 40 -20.26 -3.71 -5.50
CA ALA A 40 -19.82 -3.17 -6.78
C ALA A 40 -19.66 -1.64 -6.65
N GLY A 41 -18.42 -1.18 -6.54
CA GLY A 41 -18.10 0.22 -6.33
C GLY A 41 -16.60 0.40 -6.32
N LEU A 42 -16.15 1.46 -6.99
CA LEU A 42 -14.78 1.91 -6.96
C LEU A 42 -14.43 2.29 -5.52
N CYS A 43 -13.40 1.63 -4.97
CA CYS A 43 -12.92 1.88 -3.63
C CYS A 43 -11.40 2.07 -3.63
N PHE A 44 -10.94 2.97 -2.77
CA PHE A 44 -9.54 3.20 -2.45
C PHE A 44 -9.37 3.30 -0.93
N SER A 45 -8.30 2.71 -0.41
CA SER A 45 -7.79 2.90 0.95
C SER A 45 -6.29 3.03 0.92
N LEU A 46 -5.75 3.95 1.71
CA LEU A 46 -4.32 4.15 1.86
C LEU A 46 -3.92 3.90 3.31
N TYR A 47 -2.94 3.04 3.50
CA TYR A 47 -2.38 2.70 4.80
C TYR A 47 -0.90 3.01 4.85
N GLU A 48 -0.47 3.63 5.94
CA GLU A 48 0.92 3.73 6.31
C GLU A 48 1.31 2.51 7.15
N HIS A 49 2.40 1.84 6.78
CA HIS A 49 3.06 0.81 7.55
C HIS A 49 4.39 1.37 8.05
N ALA A 50 4.39 1.85 9.28
CA ALA A 50 5.57 2.36 9.95
C ALA A 50 6.30 1.22 10.66
N PHE A 51 7.58 1.02 10.33
CA PHE A 51 8.45 0.00 10.89
C PHE A 51 9.55 0.64 11.72
N LEU A 52 9.64 0.26 13.00
CA LEU A 52 10.71 0.69 13.90
C LEU A 52 11.90 -0.26 13.76
N LEU A 53 13.04 0.26 13.33
CA LEU A 53 14.29 -0.49 13.16
C LEU A 53 15.05 -0.63 14.48
N SER A 54 16.06 -1.50 14.49
CA SER A 54 16.87 -1.78 15.68
C SER A 54 17.71 -0.58 16.14
N ASP A 55 18.03 0.35 15.24
CA ASP A 55 18.74 1.60 15.54
C ASP A 55 17.80 2.72 16.04
N GLY A 56 16.49 2.45 16.14
CA GLY A 56 15.47 3.41 16.54
C GLY A 56 14.97 4.31 15.41
N ALA A 57 15.46 4.16 14.18
CA ALA A 57 14.89 4.83 13.02
C ALA A 57 13.55 4.22 12.63
N GLU A 58 12.68 5.04 12.03
CA GLU A 58 11.40 4.60 11.49
C GLU A 58 11.42 4.67 9.97
N VAL A 59 10.94 3.61 9.33
CA VAL A 59 10.75 3.54 7.87
C VAL A 59 9.29 3.25 7.58
N SER A 60 8.67 4.08 6.75
CA SER A 60 7.29 3.90 6.34
C SER A 60 7.21 3.30 4.93
N LEU A 61 6.33 2.33 4.75
CA LEU A 61 5.83 1.91 3.45
C LEU A 61 4.34 2.23 3.33
N TRP A 62 3.88 2.45 2.11
CA TRP A 62 2.52 2.90 1.84
C TRP A 62 1.77 1.84 1.04
N GLU A 63 0.72 1.27 1.63
CA GLU A 63 -0.15 0.28 1.01
C GLU A 63 -1.39 0.98 0.43
N LEU A 64 -1.56 0.89 -0.88
CA LEU A 64 -2.77 1.29 -1.58
C LEU A 64 -3.62 0.04 -1.85
N GLU A 65 -4.78 -0.05 -1.20
CA GLU A 65 -5.79 -1.05 -1.50
C GLU A 65 -6.87 -0.43 -2.39
N HIS A 66 -7.26 -1.10 -3.48
CA HIS A 66 -8.33 -0.61 -4.35
C HIS A 66 -9.07 -1.71 -5.11
N THR A 67 -10.22 -1.34 -5.68
CA THR A 67 -11.00 -2.19 -6.61
C THR A 67 -11.00 -1.65 -8.05
N ALA A 68 -10.11 -0.68 -8.33
CA ALA A 68 -9.93 -0.06 -9.65
C ALA A 68 -9.20 -0.99 -10.65
N THR A 69 -9.74 -2.18 -10.85
CA THR A 69 -9.26 -3.20 -11.78
C THR A 69 -10.37 -3.52 -12.78
N PRO A 70 -10.05 -3.97 -14.00
CA PRO A 70 -11.07 -4.24 -15.03
C PRO A 70 -12.19 -5.20 -14.59
N ASP A 71 -11.87 -6.12 -13.68
CA ASP A 71 -12.80 -7.10 -13.13
C ASP A 71 -13.28 -6.76 -11.70
N GLY A 72 -12.93 -5.57 -11.19
CA GLY A 72 -13.32 -5.10 -9.87
C GLY A 72 -12.72 -5.88 -8.70
N ARG A 73 -11.71 -6.74 -8.95
CA ARG A 73 -11.01 -7.45 -7.88
C ARG A 73 -10.28 -6.46 -6.97
N HIS A 74 -10.20 -6.84 -5.70
CA HIS A 74 -9.31 -6.18 -4.74
C HIS A 74 -7.86 -6.35 -5.19
N MET A 75 -7.12 -5.25 -5.19
CA MET A 75 -5.72 -5.12 -5.57
C MET A 75 -4.97 -4.43 -4.44
N CYS A 76 -3.77 -4.93 -4.14
CA CYS A 76 -2.87 -4.32 -3.17
C CYS A 76 -1.59 -3.85 -3.86
N GLU A 77 -1.31 -2.56 -3.82
CA GLU A 77 -0.06 -1.97 -4.29
C GLU A 77 0.73 -1.43 -3.09
N VAL A 78 2.07 -1.53 -3.11
CA VAL A 78 2.92 -1.04 -2.03
C VAL A 78 4.01 -0.13 -2.60
N TYR A 79 4.24 0.99 -1.93
CA TYR A 79 5.14 2.05 -2.34
C TYR A 79 6.09 2.45 -1.21
N ALA A 80 7.27 2.96 -1.58
CA ALA A 80 8.26 3.46 -0.61
C ALA A 80 7.89 4.84 -0.03
N THR A 81 7.04 5.61 -0.71
CA THR A 81 6.66 6.97 -0.30
C THR A 81 5.16 7.19 -0.40
N GLU A 82 4.65 8.13 0.38
CA GLU A 82 3.24 8.54 0.35
C GLU A 82 2.87 9.11 -1.03
N ASP A 83 3.72 10.00 -1.55
CA ASP A 83 3.50 10.67 -2.82
C ASP A 83 3.37 9.66 -3.96
N ALA A 84 4.24 8.64 -4.02
CA ALA A 84 4.15 7.61 -5.05
C ALA A 84 2.83 6.81 -4.96
N ALA A 85 2.36 6.53 -3.74
CA ALA A 85 1.09 5.86 -3.51
C ALA A 85 -0.11 6.74 -3.89
N ARG A 86 -0.05 8.04 -3.61
CA ARG A 86 -1.08 9.01 -3.98
C ARG A 86 -1.14 9.20 -5.49
N ASP A 87 0.00 9.37 -6.15
CA ASP A 87 0.08 9.46 -7.60
C ASP A 87 -0.47 8.20 -8.28
N ALA A 88 -0.16 7.02 -7.72
CA ALA A 88 -0.71 5.77 -8.21
C ALA A 88 -2.24 5.71 -8.07
N MET A 89 -2.76 6.08 -6.90
CA MET A 89 -4.20 6.16 -6.65
C MET A 89 -4.91 7.07 -7.67
N GLU A 90 -4.35 8.25 -7.95
CA GLU A 90 -4.89 9.16 -8.96
C GLU A 90 -4.88 8.54 -10.36
N ARG A 91 -3.77 7.93 -10.76
CA ARG A 91 -3.67 7.21 -12.05
C ARG A 91 -4.71 6.09 -12.16
N ARG A 92 -4.94 5.32 -11.09
CA ARG A 92 -5.93 4.23 -11.09
C ARG A 92 -7.35 4.77 -11.18
N ALA A 93 -7.66 5.85 -10.46
CA ALA A 93 -8.97 6.49 -10.53
C ALA A 93 -9.28 7.02 -11.94
N ALA A 94 -8.28 7.56 -12.65
CA ALA A 94 -8.45 8.04 -14.02
C ALA A 94 -8.64 6.90 -15.05
N GLN A 95 -8.12 5.70 -14.80
CA GLN A 95 -8.22 4.56 -15.72
C GLN A 95 -9.59 3.86 -15.74
N VAL A 96 -10.41 4.10 -14.71
CA VAL A 96 -11.75 3.50 -14.56
C VAL A 96 -12.88 4.52 -14.79
N SER A 97 -12.54 5.76 -15.15
CA SER A 97 -13.49 6.83 -15.46
C SER A 97 -13.90 6.85 -16.93
#